data_AF-A0A6A5W1U9-F1
#
_entry.id   AF-A0A6A5W1U9-F1
#
_cell.length_a   1.000
_cell.length_b   1.000
_cell.length_c   1.000
_cell.angle_alpha   90.00
_cell.angle_beta   90.00
_cell.angle_gamma   90.00
#
_symmetry.space_group_name_H-M   'P 1'
#
loop_
_entity.id
_entity.type
_entity.pdbx_description
1 polymer ?
#
loop_
_entity_poly.entity_id
_entity_poly.type
_entity_poly.pdbx_seq_one_letter_code
_entity_poly.pdbx_strand_id
1 'polypeptide(L)'
;CAPKPLGKGPIPTPDTQYAFLNSAVLKSLSSSAPIPSNYTLSFSGLKASSSATSFLGYIALDTYNTSYCAQQCNRQPNCTAINIFFERDPTLEVGEGCENPPSTTFIKCAFWGGVVTRGNTVNAGYTDGGFVVAIAGSNGYLK
;
A
#
# COMPACT_ATOMS: atom_id res chain seq x y z
N CYS A 1 -23.55 2.53 9.61
CA CYS A 1 -22.23 1.92 9.42
C CYS A 1 -21.36 2.10 10.64
N ALA A 2 -20.56 1.08 10.98
CA ALA A 2 -19.58 1.18 12.05
C ALA A 2 -18.28 1.84 11.55
N PRO A 3 -17.57 2.62 12.39
CA PRO A 3 -16.25 3.15 12.06
C PRO A 3 -15.21 2.05 11.84
N LYS A 4 -14.35 2.25 10.84
CA LYS A 4 -13.16 1.42 10.58
C LYS A 4 -11.89 2.13 11.07
N PRO A 5 -10.78 1.39 11.29
CA PRO A 5 -9.49 1.99 11.57
C PRO A 5 -9.08 3.00 10.48
N LEU A 6 -8.38 4.06 10.89
CA LEU A 6 -7.93 5.12 10.00
C LEU A 6 -6.44 5.00 9.70
N GLY A 7 -6.08 5.12 8.43
CA GLY A 7 -4.70 5.28 7.99
C GLY A 7 -4.18 6.71 8.20
N LYS A 8 -2.88 6.88 8.02
CA LYS A 8 -2.16 8.16 8.20
C LYS A 8 -1.65 8.76 6.89
N GLY A 9 -1.93 8.11 5.76
CA GLY A 9 -1.53 8.61 4.45
C GLY A 9 -2.37 9.81 3.99
N PRO A 10 -1.86 10.59 3.03
CA PRO A 10 -2.61 11.70 2.44
C PRO A 10 -3.88 11.20 1.74
N ILE A 11 -5.01 11.87 1.96
CA ILE A 11 -6.26 11.63 1.24
C ILE A 11 -6.32 12.61 0.05
N PRO A 12 -6.27 12.14 -1.20
CA PRO A 12 -6.31 13.02 -2.37
C PRO A 12 -7.67 13.72 -2.54
N THR A 13 -7.64 14.96 -3.05
CA THR A 13 -8.84 15.76 -3.33
C THR A 13 -9.03 15.90 -4.84
N PRO A 14 -10.23 15.61 -5.40
CA PRO A 14 -11.43 15.12 -4.71
C PRO A 14 -11.27 13.67 -4.22
N ASP A 15 -11.95 13.29 -3.13
CA ASP A 15 -11.90 11.92 -2.58
C ASP A 15 -12.63 10.93 -3.50
N THR A 16 -11.90 10.45 -4.50
CA THR A 16 -12.37 9.49 -5.50
C THR A 16 -11.26 8.50 -5.80
N GLN A 17 -11.63 7.31 -6.26
CA GLN A 17 -10.65 6.34 -6.77
C GLN A 17 -9.77 6.94 -7.87
N TYR A 18 -10.35 7.70 -8.80
CA TYR A 18 -9.61 8.29 -9.91
C TYR A 18 -8.55 9.29 -9.43
N ALA A 19 -8.90 10.20 -8.52
CA ALA A 19 -7.96 11.14 -7.93
C ALA A 19 -6.90 10.42 -7.08
N PHE A 20 -7.29 9.35 -6.38
CA PHE A 20 -6.36 8.53 -5.62
C PHE A 20 -5.28 7.90 -6.52
N LEU A 21 -5.71 7.23 -7.59
CA LEU A 21 -4.82 6.59 -8.55
C LEU A 21 -3.96 7.57 -9.37
N ASN A 22 -4.33 8.85 -9.43
CA ASN A 22 -3.61 9.89 -10.17
C ASN A 22 -3.03 10.99 -9.26
N SER A 23 -2.96 10.75 -7.95
CA SER A 23 -2.48 11.73 -6.98
C SER A 23 -0.99 12.05 -7.18
N ALA A 24 -0.70 13.32 -7.47
CA ALA A 24 0.66 13.82 -7.53
C ALA A 24 1.40 13.70 -6.19
N VAL A 25 0.68 13.83 -5.07
CA VAL A 25 1.25 13.70 -3.71
C VAL A 25 1.69 12.26 -3.44
N LEU A 26 0.82 11.28 -3.71
CA LEU A 26 1.17 9.86 -3.51
C LEU A 26 2.30 9.43 -4.44
N LYS A 27 2.28 9.91 -5.69
CA LYS A 27 3.37 9.70 -6.66
C LYS A 27 4.69 10.30 -6.15
N SER A 28 4.67 11.54 -5.65
CA SER A 28 5.86 12.21 -5.14
C SER A 28 6.47 11.46 -3.96
N LEU A 29 5.66 11.11 -2.95
CA LEU A 29 6.11 10.37 -1.76
C LEU A 29 6.72 9.02 -2.11
N SER A 30 6.06 8.23 -2.97
CA SER A 30 6.61 6.93 -3.40
C SER A 30 7.86 7.07 -4.28
N SER A 31 7.93 8.05 -5.17
CA SER A 31 9.09 8.25 -6.06
C SER A 31 10.33 8.80 -5.36
N SER A 32 10.15 9.57 -4.29
CA SER A 32 11.24 10.16 -3.49
C SER A 32 11.73 9.24 -2.38
N ALA A 33 11.06 8.11 -2.17
CA ALA A 33 11.39 7.19 -1.10
C ALA A 33 12.77 6.54 -1.34
N PRO A 34 13.69 6.61 -0.37
CA PRO A 34 15.04 6.07 -0.53
C PRO A 34 15.01 4.55 -0.63
N ILE A 35 16.00 3.97 -1.30
CA ILE A 35 16.24 2.52 -1.26
C ILE A 35 16.76 2.17 0.15
N PRO A 36 16.15 1.21 0.87
CA PRO A 36 16.65 0.79 2.18
C PRO A 36 18.05 0.20 2.10
N SER A 37 18.83 0.34 3.18
CA SER A 37 20.16 -0.26 3.28
C SER A 37 20.10 -1.78 3.14
N ASN A 38 20.99 -2.35 2.31
CA ASN A 38 21.03 -3.77 1.94
C ASN A 38 19.76 -4.26 1.20
N TYR A 39 19.07 -3.37 0.51
CA TYR A 39 18.02 -3.74 -0.43
C TYR A 39 18.32 -3.16 -1.81
N THR A 40 17.71 -3.75 -2.83
CA THR A 40 17.70 -3.27 -4.21
C THR A 40 16.27 -2.95 -4.64
N LEU A 41 16.10 -1.94 -5.49
CA LEU A 41 14.80 -1.58 -6.04
C LEU A 41 14.41 -2.59 -7.13
N SER A 42 13.27 -3.26 -6.97
CA SER A 42 12.71 -4.18 -7.97
C SER A 42 11.72 -3.47 -8.90
N PHE A 43 10.85 -2.63 -8.33
CA PHE A 43 9.93 -1.77 -9.07
C PHE A 43 9.51 -0.58 -8.22
N SER A 44 9.01 0.47 -8.87
CA SER A 44 8.48 1.66 -8.20
C SER A 44 7.24 2.22 -8.89
N GLY A 45 6.40 2.90 -8.12
CA GLY A 45 5.27 3.70 -8.60
C GLY A 45 4.14 2.91 -9.27
N LEU A 46 3.99 1.62 -8.97
CA LEU A 46 2.89 0.83 -9.53
C LEU A 46 1.54 1.14 -8.85
N LYS A 47 0.44 0.84 -9.55
CA LYS A 47 -0.94 1.00 -9.06
C LYS A 47 -1.55 -0.34 -8.61
N ALA A 48 -0.71 -1.21 -8.07
CA ALA A 48 -1.05 -2.52 -7.56
C ALA A 48 -0.02 -2.95 -6.51
N SER A 49 -0.40 -3.82 -5.57
CA SER A 49 0.49 -4.48 -4.61
C SER A 49 0.92 -5.86 -5.10
N SER A 50 1.99 -6.37 -4.51
CA SER A 50 2.53 -7.69 -4.84
C SER A 50 1.62 -8.82 -4.37
N SER A 51 1.52 -9.85 -5.19
CA SER A 51 0.96 -11.17 -4.88
C SER A 51 2.09 -12.20 -5.06
N ALA A 52 3.09 -12.14 -4.19
CA ALA A 52 4.26 -13.01 -4.24
C ALA A 52 4.04 -14.29 -3.42
N THR A 53 5.04 -15.17 -3.38
CA THR A 53 5.00 -16.37 -2.53
C THR A 53 5.37 -16.04 -1.08
N SER A 54 4.87 -16.84 -0.13
CA SER A 54 5.19 -16.73 1.30
C SER A 54 4.88 -15.33 1.87
N PHE A 55 3.59 -14.96 1.90
CA PHE A 55 3.16 -13.74 2.57
C PHE A 55 3.42 -13.85 4.09
N LEU A 56 4.16 -12.89 4.65
CA LEU A 56 4.52 -12.88 6.08
C LEU A 56 3.71 -11.85 6.88
N GLY A 57 2.76 -11.18 6.23
CA GLY A 57 1.91 -10.16 6.83
C GLY A 57 2.29 -8.74 6.40
N TYR A 58 1.71 -7.76 7.08
CA TYR A 58 1.98 -6.34 6.85
C TYR A 58 1.84 -5.53 8.13
N ILE A 59 2.39 -4.32 8.10
CA ILE A 59 2.10 -3.28 9.08
C ILE A 59 1.56 -2.03 8.40
N ALA A 60 0.77 -1.26 9.14
CA ALA A 60 0.43 0.11 8.77
C ALA A 60 1.53 1.05 9.27
N LEU A 61 1.90 2.02 8.44
CA LEU A 61 2.90 3.05 8.75
C LEU A 61 2.26 4.42 8.86
N ASP A 62 2.89 5.28 9.65
CA ASP A 62 2.50 6.70 9.76
C ASP A 62 2.97 7.53 8.56
N THR A 63 4.10 7.16 7.96
CA THR A 63 4.69 7.80 6.78
C THR A 63 5.22 6.76 5.80
N TYR A 64 5.51 7.17 4.56
CA TYR A 64 6.06 6.28 3.52
C TYR A 64 7.56 6.00 3.78
N ASN A 65 7.86 5.30 4.88
CA ASN A 65 9.21 5.07 5.36
C ASN A 65 9.72 3.68 4.97
N THR A 66 10.42 3.61 3.84
CA THR A 66 11.02 2.38 3.30
C THR A 66 12.07 1.78 4.24
N SER A 67 12.85 2.63 4.92
CA SER A 67 13.91 2.19 5.85
C SER A 67 13.32 1.49 7.08
N TYR A 68 12.28 2.06 7.67
CA TYR A 68 11.57 1.42 8.78
C TYR A 68 10.86 0.13 8.34
N CYS A 69 10.22 0.14 7.17
CA CYS A 69 9.63 -1.06 6.58
C CYS A 69 10.65 -2.21 6.44
N ALA A 70 11.83 -1.93 5.89
CA ALA A 70 12.92 -2.90 5.77
C ALA A 70 13.44 -3.38 7.12
N GLN A 71 13.55 -2.50 8.13
CA GLN A 71 13.93 -2.90 9.50
C GLN A 71 12.94 -3.93 10.09
N GLN A 72 11.64 -3.78 9.83
CA GLN A 72 10.63 -4.73 10.31
C GLN A 72 10.72 -6.07 9.58
N CYS A 73 11.01 -6.07 8.29
CA CYS A 73 11.32 -7.28 7.52
C CYS A 73 12.57 -7.98 8.09
N ASN A 74 13.64 -7.24 8.39
CA ASN A 74 14.88 -7.79 8.93
C ASN A 74 14.73 -8.49 10.29
N ARG A 75 13.67 -8.18 11.05
CA ARG A 75 13.35 -8.82 12.33
C ARG A 75 12.54 -10.11 12.16
N GLN A 76 12.05 -10.39 10.95
CA GLN A 76 11.24 -11.56 10.64
C GLN A 76 12.10 -12.64 9.99
N PRO A 77 12.08 -13.88 10.51
CA PRO A 77 12.68 -15.01 9.81
C PRO A 77 12.11 -15.13 8.39
N ASN A 78 12.97 -15.46 7.43
CA ASN A 78 12.62 -15.70 6.03
C ASN A 78 12.03 -14.49 5.26
N CYS A 79 12.09 -13.27 5.79
CA CYS A 79 11.71 -12.09 5.01
C CYS A 79 12.82 -11.69 4.03
N THR A 80 12.53 -11.78 2.74
CA THR A 80 13.49 -11.54 1.64
C THR A 80 13.09 -10.33 0.80
N ALA A 81 11.85 -9.87 0.90
CA ALA A 81 11.33 -8.76 0.13
C ALA A 81 10.28 -7.96 0.89
N ILE A 82 10.17 -6.68 0.54
CA ILE A 82 9.11 -5.80 1.02
C ILE A 82 8.36 -5.17 -0.15
N ASN A 83 7.07 -4.94 0.03
CA ASN A 83 6.26 -4.10 -0.85
C ASN A 83 5.56 -3.03 -0.01
N ILE A 84 5.89 -1.77 -0.26
CA ILE A 84 5.28 -0.62 0.41
C ILE A 84 4.38 0.13 -0.58
N PHE A 85 3.18 0.48 -0.15
CA PHE A 85 2.17 1.08 -1.03
C PHE A 85 1.12 1.87 -0.25
N PHE A 86 0.41 2.75 -0.95
CA PHE A 86 -0.79 3.39 -0.44
C PHE A 86 -2.01 2.55 -0.80
N GLU A 87 -2.92 2.37 0.16
CA GLU A 87 -4.21 1.72 -0.05
C GLU A 87 -5.35 2.66 0.36
N ARG A 88 -6.28 2.91 -0.55
CA ARG A 88 -7.52 3.63 -0.30
C ARG A 88 -8.51 2.68 0.35
N ASP A 89 -8.97 3.01 1.55
CA ASP A 89 -9.94 2.21 2.31
C ASP A 89 -11.13 3.05 2.77
N PRO A 90 -12.31 2.46 3.01
CA PRO A 90 -13.44 3.20 3.52
C PRO A 90 -13.27 3.47 5.03
N THR A 91 -13.65 4.68 5.47
CA THR A 91 -13.64 5.07 6.89
C THR A 91 -14.73 4.38 7.73
N LEU A 92 -15.75 3.83 7.05
CA LEU A 92 -16.88 3.13 7.65
C LEU A 92 -17.04 1.78 6.97
N GLU A 93 -17.69 0.82 7.63
CA GLU A 93 -18.16 -0.41 6.97
C GLU A 93 -19.11 -0.06 5.82
N VAL A 94 -18.90 -0.64 4.64
CA VAL A 94 -19.77 -0.39 3.49
C VAL A 94 -21.06 -1.19 3.64
N GLY A 95 -22.20 -0.53 3.39
CA GLY A 95 -23.51 -1.16 3.49
C GLY A 95 -24.63 -0.23 3.06
N GLU A 96 -25.87 -0.64 3.32
CA GLU A 96 -27.06 0.15 2.98
C GLU A 96 -27.06 1.51 3.70
N GLY A 97 -27.29 2.58 2.94
CA GLY A 97 -27.25 3.97 3.40
C GLY A 97 -25.83 4.54 3.55
N CYS A 98 -24.83 3.83 3.05
CA CYS A 98 -23.40 4.07 3.29
C CYS A 98 -22.54 3.31 2.27
N GLU A 99 -22.97 3.38 1.02
CA GLU A 99 -22.42 2.56 -0.05
C GLU A 99 -21.03 3.04 -0.48
N ASN A 100 -20.74 4.33 -0.28
CA ASN A 100 -19.46 4.95 -0.61
C ASN A 100 -19.07 6.00 0.44
N PRO A 101 -18.67 5.58 1.65
CA PRO A 101 -18.27 6.50 2.71
C PRO A 101 -16.96 7.23 2.34
N PRO A 102 -16.59 8.31 3.06
CA PRO A 102 -15.28 8.94 2.90
C PRO A 102 -14.15 7.93 3.03
N SER A 103 -13.05 8.14 2.30
CA SER A 103 -11.88 7.27 2.36
C SER A 103 -10.86 7.67 3.41
N THR A 104 -10.05 6.71 3.81
CA THR A 104 -8.78 6.88 4.48
C THR A 104 -7.69 6.27 3.62
N THR A 105 -6.43 6.69 3.83
CA THR A 105 -5.29 6.14 3.11
C THR A 105 -4.35 5.43 4.08
N PHE A 106 -4.24 4.11 3.94
CA PHE A 106 -3.22 3.33 4.63
C PHE A 106 -1.91 3.39 3.86
N ILE A 107 -0.82 3.48 4.60
CA ILE A 107 0.53 3.22 4.08
C ILE A 107 0.89 1.82 4.56
N LYS A 108 0.78 0.82 3.69
CA LYS A 108 1.06 -0.56 4.05
C LYS A 108 2.49 -0.93 3.70
N CYS A 109 3.14 -1.63 4.61
CA CYS A 109 4.42 -2.29 4.40
C CYS A 109 4.18 -3.80 4.51
N ALA A 110 4.11 -4.47 3.35
CA ALA A 110 3.92 -5.91 3.24
C ALA A 110 5.26 -6.64 3.18
N PHE A 111 5.32 -7.79 3.83
CA PHE A 111 6.51 -8.63 3.96
C PHE A 111 6.34 -9.93 3.18
N TRP A 112 7.38 -10.33 2.47
CA TRP A 112 7.36 -11.52 1.62
C TRP A 112 8.62 -12.35 1.81
N GLY A 113 8.45 -13.67 1.83
CA GLY A 113 9.56 -14.62 1.74
C GLY A 113 9.94 -14.96 0.29
N GLY A 114 9.05 -14.69 -0.67
CA GLY A 114 9.35 -14.73 -2.09
C GLY A 114 9.75 -13.36 -2.65
N VAL A 115 10.32 -13.38 -3.85
CA VAL A 115 10.70 -12.16 -4.57
C VAL A 115 9.46 -11.37 -5.00
N VAL A 116 9.49 -10.05 -4.80
CA VAL A 116 8.51 -9.12 -5.37
C VAL A 116 9.05 -8.60 -6.70
N THR A 117 8.24 -8.66 -7.75
CA THR A 117 8.59 -8.23 -9.11
C THR A 117 7.46 -7.44 -9.71
N ARG A 118 7.72 -6.68 -10.78
CA ARG A 118 6.63 -6.06 -11.55
C ARG A 118 5.61 -7.10 -12.04
N GLY A 119 6.06 -8.29 -12.44
CA GLY A 119 5.20 -9.34 -12.99
C GLY A 119 4.23 -9.96 -11.98
N ASN A 120 4.58 -9.98 -10.69
CA ASN A 120 3.68 -10.45 -9.62
C ASN A 120 3.01 -9.31 -8.85
N THR A 121 3.13 -8.07 -9.31
CA THR A 121 2.49 -6.90 -8.69
C THR A 121 1.18 -6.58 -9.40
N VAL A 122 0.17 -7.38 -9.08
CA VAL A 122 -1.10 -7.45 -9.83
C VAL A 122 -2.34 -7.19 -8.96
N ASN A 123 -2.23 -7.13 -7.64
CA ASN A 123 -3.36 -6.83 -6.78
C ASN A 123 -3.68 -5.33 -6.85
N ALA A 124 -4.64 -4.94 -7.68
CA ALA A 124 -5.03 -3.54 -7.89
C ALA A 124 -6.05 -3.01 -6.86
N GLY A 125 -6.44 -3.83 -5.88
CA GLY A 125 -7.58 -3.58 -5.00
C GLY A 125 -8.83 -4.32 -5.44
N TYR A 126 -9.99 -3.92 -4.92
CA TYR A 126 -11.27 -4.56 -5.16
C TYR A 126 -12.44 -3.59 -4.90
N THR A 127 -13.63 -3.96 -5.36
CA THR A 127 -14.86 -3.22 -5.08
C THR A 127 -15.59 -3.86 -3.92
N ASP A 128 -15.95 -3.07 -2.92
CA ASP A 128 -16.78 -3.44 -1.78
C ASP A 128 -18.06 -2.60 -1.82
N GLY A 129 -19.18 -3.19 -2.23
CA GLY A 129 -20.41 -2.45 -2.48
C GLY A 129 -20.22 -1.31 -3.49
N GLY A 130 -20.48 -0.07 -3.06
CA GLY A 130 -20.29 1.15 -3.86
C GLY A 130 -18.90 1.79 -3.71
N PHE A 131 -18.03 1.25 -2.87
CA PHE A 131 -16.70 1.80 -2.60
C PHE A 131 -15.63 0.98 -3.31
N VAL A 132 -14.64 1.67 -3.91
CA VAL A 132 -13.49 0.99 -4.52
C VAL A 132 -12.24 1.16 -3.65
N VAL A 133 -11.75 0.02 -3.14
CA VAL A 133 -10.43 -0.11 -2.54
C VAL A 133 -9.40 -0.13 -3.66
N ALA A 134 -8.39 0.72 -3.57
CA ALA A 134 -7.44 0.93 -4.66
C ALA A 134 -6.01 1.07 -4.14
N ILE A 135 -5.03 0.67 -4.95
CA ILE A 135 -3.62 0.73 -4.57
C ILE A 135 -2.86 1.70 -5.47
N ALA A 136 -2.00 2.52 -4.87
CA ALA A 136 -1.18 3.50 -5.58
C ALA A 136 0.23 3.62 -4.97
N GLY A 137 1.17 4.17 -5.75
CA GLY A 137 2.52 4.47 -5.27
C GLY A 137 3.21 3.23 -4.70
N SER A 138 3.10 2.09 -5.36
CA SER A 138 3.63 0.81 -4.90
C SER A 138 5.08 0.62 -5.31
N ASN A 139 5.95 0.41 -4.33
CA ASN A 139 7.37 0.12 -4.52
C ASN A 139 7.72 -1.25 -3.94
N GLY A 140 8.57 -1.99 -4.64
CA GLY A 140 9.07 -3.30 -4.24
C GLY A 140 10.58 -3.29 -4.07
N TYR A 141 11.06 -3.87 -2.98
CA TYR A 141 12.49 -3.95 -2.66
C TYR A 141 12.88 -5.38 -2.28
N LEU A 142 14.03 -5.83 -2.76
CA LEU A 142 14.60 -7.16 -2.50
C LEU A 142 15.84 -7.01 -1.63
N LYS A 143 15.98 -7.85 -0.61
CA LYS A 143 17.18 -7.92 0.24
C LYS A 143 18.34 -8.61 -0.47
#